data_AF-A0A0K1PZJ2-F1
#
_entry.id   AF-A0A0K1PZJ2-F1
#
_cell.length_a   1.000
_cell.length_b   1.000
_cell.length_c   1.000
_cell.angle_alpha   90.00
_cell.angle_beta   90.00
_cell.angle_gamma   90.00
#
_symmetry.space_group_name_H-M   'P 1'
#
loop_
_entity.id
_entity.type
_entity.pdbx_description
1 polymer ?
#
loop_
_entity_poly.entity_id
_entity_poly.type
_entity_poly.pdbx_seq_one_letter_code
_entity_poly.pdbx_strand_id
1 'polypeptide(L)'
;MDQRVFRGCLLALATGTGVALLGACESDPSNADGSAGQTTVVREEEDASSNVDEPDAARPDAARPDAARPDAAEVDASKDSGDATTPEPCEAGTWDDDGNAATECASCEAGTYCAGGEAAKVPCAEGTWDHDGTAATACTPWADCGLGSFVEATGTAVANRKCTTCPIGQTSTTTNAQSCEDVPPVPGGPCSTVGETFARSCGNCGTQAATCDADNVVSEFGSCSEPAGACAPGTNEAPTACGYCGTTSRTCNDQCTWVAQPCVGESIAVDRCMAGEKQDRTEGCQDDVTRAWTCGATCAWEPPAMTCETASRIVTVGTAVGTTTSRRVTQNSDKIKRLTASSVPCSLSTQTDTHYVYVEIRNPNATAAKIEVGASAATGQVTPDVLIAAYSTLPSDTDARKACLSGAEISCSGNSATYSACLTGTKTPAIPAKGSIWVYVGNYRAGDEPLTFDLKTKITAL
;
A
#
# COMPACT_ATOMS: atom_id res chain seq x y z
N MET A 1 -15.88 35.41 14.99
CA MET A 1 -16.75 34.47 14.25
C MET A 1 -15.91 33.26 13.93
N ASP A 2 -15.98 32.22 14.75
CA ASP A 2 -15.92 30.83 14.30
C ASP A 2 -16.42 29.94 15.45
N GLN A 3 -17.53 29.25 15.24
CA GLN A 3 -18.22 28.43 16.25
C GLN A 3 -18.03 26.95 15.92
N ARG A 4 -17.36 26.23 16.83
CA ARG A 4 -17.33 24.76 16.85
C ARG A 4 -18.66 24.24 17.41
N VAL A 5 -19.32 23.38 16.64
CA VAL A 5 -20.56 22.69 16.99
C VAL A 5 -20.24 21.53 17.95
N PHE A 6 -20.70 21.66 19.19
CA PHE A 6 -20.78 20.56 20.18
C PHE A 6 -22.04 19.73 19.93
N ARG A 7 -21.90 18.40 19.81
CA ARG A 7 -23.04 17.45 19.87
C ARG A 7 -23.39 17.18 21.34
N GLY A 8 -24.63 17.47 21.70
CA GLY A 8 -25.18 17.35 23.05
C GLY A 8 -25.45 15.91 23.47
N CYS A 9 -25.11 15.62 24.73
CA CYS A 9 -25.61 14.49 25.49
C CYS A 9 -26.66 15.04 26.47
N LEU A 10 -27.89 14.55 26.36
CA LEU A 10 -29.05 14.98 27.15
C LEU A 10 -29.01 14.26 28.50
N LEU A 11 -28.69 14.99 29.58
CA LEU A 11 -28.71 14.48 30.95
C LEU A 11 -30.04 14.86 31.62
N ALA A 12 -30.89 13.87 31.89
CA ALA A 12 -32.10 14.03 32.69
C ALA A 12 -31.75 14.02 34.18
N LEU A 13 -32.05 15.11 34.87
CA LEU A 13 -31.99 15.23 36.33
C LEU A 13 -33.23 14.57 36.94
N ALA A 14 -33.04 13.51 37.72
CA ALA A 14 -34.03 12.99 38.66
C ALA A 14 -33.49 13.18 40.09
N THR A 15 -34.13 14.10 40.83
CA THR A 15 -33.95 14.31 42.26
C THR A 15 -34.79 13.29 43.04
N GLY A 16 -34.24 12.64 44.07
CA GLY A 16 -35.06 11.94 45.06
C GLY A 16 -34.38 10.82 45.84
N THR A 17 -33.77 11.19 46.98
CA THR A 17 -33.75 10.50 48.28
C THR A 17 -34.23 9.03 48.37
N GLY A 18 -33.36 8.14 48.84
CA GLY A 18 -33.73 6.82 49.36
C GLY A 18 -32.53 6.01 49.86
N VAL A 19 -32.65 5.47 51.08
CA VAL A 19 -31.59 4.96 51.96
C VAL A 19 -31.28 3.46 51.76
N ALA A 20 -29.99 3.11 51.88
CA ALA A 20 -29.33 1.86 52.27
C ALA A 20 -29.82 0.48 51.73
N LEU A 21 -28.89 -0.32 51.18
CA LEU A 21 -28.33 -1.49 51.86
C LEU A 21 -27.12 -2.08 51.09
N LEU A 22 -26.24 -2.76 51.84
CA LEU A 22 -25.00 -3.40 51.42
C LEU A 22 -25.15 -4.44 50.30
N GLY A 23 -24.12 -4.56 49.47
CA GLY A 23 -23.89 -5.71 48.60
C GLY A 23 -22.48 -5.66 48.01
N ALA A 24 -21.55 -6.36 48.65
CA ALA A 24 -20.25 -6.68 48.07
C ALA A 24 -20.45 -7.59 46.85
N CYS A 25 -19.62 -7.40 45.82
CA CYS A 25 -19.40 -8.40 44.78
C CYS A 25 -17.90 -8.61 44.64
N GLU A 26 -17.44 -9.72 45.22
CA GLU A 26 -16.51 -10.68 44.64
C GLU A 26 -15.93 -10.33 43.26
N SER A 27 -14.61 -10.24 43.21
CA SER A 27 -13.80 -10.50 42.03
C SER A 27 -13.29 -11.95 42.06
N ASP A 28 -13.41 -12.61 40.90
CA ASP A 28 -12.80 -13.87 40.45
C ASP A 28 -13.42 -15.19 40.95
N PRO A 29 -13.46 -16.29 40.15
CA PRO A 29 -12.22 -16.83 39.53
C PRO A 29 -12.29 -17.68 38.24
N SER A 30 -11.07 -18.05 37.78
CA SER A 30 -10.64 -19.33 37.17
C SER A 30 -11.08 -19.65 35.73
N ASN A 31 -10.25 -20.17 34.81
CA ASN A 31 -9.06 -21.05 34.87
C ASN A 31 -8.12 -20.70 33.68
N ALA A 32 -6.78 -20.69 33.74
CA ALA A 32 -5.79 -21.63 34.31
C ALA A 32 -5.63 -22.96 33.56
N ASP A 33 -4.52 -23.05 32.81
CA ASP A 33 -3.49 -24.11 32.86
C ASP A 33 -2.25 -23.50 32.13
N GLY A 34 -1.05 -23.34 32.70
CA GLY A 34 -0.23 -24.26 33.53
C GLY A 34 0.66 -25.07 32.58
N SER A 35 1.99 -25.17 32.64
CA SER A 35 3.02 -24.98 33.67
C SER A 35 4.39 -25.13 32.96
N ALA A 36 5.35 -24.22 33.08
CA ALA A 36 6.52 -24.21 33.97
C ALA A 36 7.72 -25.12 33.62
N GLY A 37 8.92 -24.55 33.80
CA GLY A 37 10.23 -25.21 33.93
C GLY A 37 11.07 -25.16 32.64
N GLN A 38 12.37 -24.86 32.63
CA GLN A 38 13.34 -24.66 33.70
C GLN A 38 14.63 -24.10 33.08
N THR A 39 15.30 -23.21 33.79
CA THR A 39 16.62 -22.66 33.47
C THR A 39 17.70 -23.67 33.87
N THR A 40 18.62 -24.00 32.96
CA THR A 40 19.83 -24.75 33.30
C THR A 40 21.05 -24.15 32.60
N VAL A 41 22.05 -23.85 33.42
CA VAL A 41 23.40 -23.43 33.06
C VAL A 41 24.21 -24.66 32.66
N VAL A 42 25.01 -24.56 31.59
CA VAL A 42 26.23 -25.36 31.42
C VAL A 42 27.30 -24.50 30.75
N ARG A 43 28.47 -24.49 31.37
CA ARG A 43 29.77 -24.12 30.79
C ARG A 43 30.26 -25.31 29.96
N GLU A 44 31.00 -25.04 28.90
CA GLU A 44 32.38 -25.54 28.69
C GLU A 44 33.00 -24.90 27.45
N GLU A 45 34.32 -24.75 27.49
CA GLU A 45 35.18 -24.07 26.54
C GLU A 45 35.69 -25.00 25.42
N GLU A 46 36.36 -24.35 24.46
CA GLU A 46 37.38 -24.85 23.52
C GLU A 46 36.99 -25.39 22.14
N ASP A 47 37.59 -24.72 21.16
CA ASP A 47 38.26 -25.21 19.97
C ASP A 47 37.61 -25.23 18.57
N ALA A 48 38.52 -24.90 17.64
CA ALA A 48 38.57 -25.23 16.23
C ALA A 48 37.78 -24.35 15.23
N SER A 49 38.49 -23.34 14.74
CA SER A 49 38.34 -22.81 13.37
C SER A 49 38.60 -23.92 12.35
N SER A 50 37.68 -24.13 11.38
CA SER A 50 37.89 -25.04 10.26
C SER A 50 37.57 -24.39 8.91
N ASN A 51 38.52 -24.58 8.00
CA ASN A 51 38.64 -24.10 6.63
C ASN A 51 37.51 -24.54 5.69
N VAL A 52 37.42 -23.85 4.54
CA VAL A 52 36.94 -24.44 3.29
C VAL A 52 38.00 -24.28 2.21
N ASP A 53 38.19 -25.37 1.50
CA ASP A 53 39.30 -25.77 0.64
C ASP A 53 39.61 -24.94 -0.62
N GLU A 54 40.89 -25.08 -0.97
CA GLU A 54 41.63 -24.74 -2.18
C GLU A 54 41.35 -25.76 -3.34
N PRO A 55 41.89 -25.59 -4.57
CA PRO A 55 43.22 -26.15 -4.82
C PRO A 55 44.13 -25.42 -5.82
N ASP A 56 45.41 -25.51 -5.44
CA ASP A 56 46.67 -25.26 -6.11
C ASP A 56 47.04 -26.24 -7.25
N ALA A 57 47.97 -25.82 -8.12
CA ALA A 57 49.01 -26.69 -8.69
C ALA A 57 50.11 -25.89 -9.44
N ALA A 58 51.29 -25.73 -8.81
CA ALA A 58 52.52 -26.47 -9.16
C ALA A 58 53.83 -25.65 -9.00
N ARG A 59 54.74 -26.26 -8.21
CA ARG A 59 56.13 -25.94 -7.80
C ARG A 59 57.16 -26.14 -8.97
N PRO A 60 58.52 -26.12 -8.81
CA PRO A 60 59.37 -26.04 -7.59
C PRO A 60 60.75 -25.29 -7.63
N ASP A 61 61.35 -25.28 -6.43
CA ASP A 61 62.71 -24.95 -5.94
C ASP A 61 63.88 -25.64 -6.71
N ALA A 62 65.20 -25.38 -6.57
CA ALA A 62 66.04 -24.83 -5.49
C ALA A 62 67.50 -24.53 -5.98
N ALA A 63 68.28 -23.82 -5.14
CA ALA A 63 69.72 -23.99 -4.80
C ALA A 63 70.73 -22.84 -5.11
N ARG A 64 71.14 -22.13 -4.01
CA ARG A 64 72.47 -21.66 -3.48
C ARG A 64 73.77 -21.77 -4.32
N PRO A 65 74.94 -21.17 -3.94
CA PRO A 65 75.31 -20.28 -2.80
C PRO A 65 76.32 -19.10 -3.09
N ASP A 66 76.51 -18.24 -2.07
CA ASP A 66 77.72 -17.56 -1.53
C ASP A 66 79.01 -17.36 -2.38
N ALA A 67 79.51 -16.10 -2.47
CA ALA A 67 80.95 -15.78 -2.48
C ALA A 67 81.24 -14.29 -2.16
N ALA A 68 82.33 -14.07 -1.43
CA ALA A 68 82.80 -12.82 -0.85
C ALA A 68 83.73 -11.99 -1.77
N ARG A 69 83.91 -10.72 -1.40
CA ARG A 69 84.92 -9.76 -1.89
C ARG A 69 86.36 -10.29 -1.82
N PRO A 70 87.26 -9.78 -2.67
CA PRO A 70 88.56 -9.33 -2.20
C PRO A 70 88.98 -7.93 -2.69
N ASP A 71 90.03 -7.43 -2.04
CA ASP A 71 90.63 -6.10 -2.06
C ASP A 71 91.54 -5.77 -3.29
N ALA A 72 91.98 -4.52 -3.30
CA ALA A 72 92.72 -3.80 -4.34
C ALA A 72 94.24 -4.08 -4.46
N ALA A 73 94.77 -3.71 -5.64
CA ALA A 73 96.17 -3.40 -6.03
C ALA A 73 97.17 -4.59 -6.02
N GLU A 74 98.09 -4.80 -6.98
CA GLU A 74 98.99 -3.88 -7.69
C GLU A 74 99.47 -4.39 -9.08
N VAL A 75 100.27 -3.55 -9.75
CA VAL A 75 100.83 -3.45 -11.13
C VAL A 75 101.59 -4.64 -11.76
N ASP A 76 101.56 -4.80 -13.10
CA ASP A 76 102.69 -4.59 -14.06
C ASP A 76 102.28 -4.87 -15.54
N ALA A 77 103.01 -4.24 -16.46
CA ALA A 77 102.76 -3.92 -17.85
C ALA A 77 102.88 -5.03 -18.91
N SER A 78 102.15 -4.91 -20.02
CA SER A 78 102.71 -4.89 -21.40
C SER A 78 101.67 -4.94 -22.52
N LYS A 79 101.85 -4.01 -23.47
CA LYS A 79 101.72 -4.15 -24.94
C LYS A 79 100.32 -4.20 -25.56
N ASP A 80 99.93 -3.02 -26.05
CA ASP A 80 99.69 -2.71 -27.47
C ASP A 80 99.13 -3.84 -28.35
N SER A 81 97.83 -3.79 -28.65
CA SER A 81 97.29 -3.73 -30.03
C SER A 81 95.79 -4.01 -30.03
N GLY A 82 94.99 -2.99 -30.37
CA GLY A 82 93.63 -3.13 -30.90
C GLY A 82 92.59 -3.70 -29.93
N ASP A 83 92.08 -2.87 -29.03
CA ASP A 83 90.89 -3.19 -28.23
C ASP A 83 89.82 -2.12 -28.51
N ALA A 84 88.65 -2.57 -28.92
CA ALA A 84 87.50 -1.69 -29.06
C ALA A 84 87.08 -1.30 -27.63
N THR A 85 87.51 -0.11 -27.19
CA THR A 85 86.96 0.56 -26.03
C THR A 85 85.44 0.48 -26.10
N THR A 86 84.85 -0.40 -25.29
CA THR A 86 83.41 -0.36 -25.05
C THR A 86 83.11 1.03 -24.51
N PRO A 87 82.25 1.82 -25.16
CA PRO A 87 82.02 3.18 -24.71
C PRO A 87 81.45 3.18 -23.29
N GLU A 88 81.92 4.10 -22.45
CA GLU A 88 81.50 4.19 -21.06
C GLU A 88 80.08 4.78 -21.00
N PRO A 89 79.11 4.13 -20.34
CA PRO A 89 77.75 4.63 -20.24
C PRO A 89 77.71 5.98 -19.50
N CYS A 90 76.81 6.88 -19.91
CA CYS A 90 76.64 8.18 -19.27
C CYS A 90 76.41 8.08 -17.75
N GLU A 91 76.99 8.99 -16.96
CA GLU A 91 76.73 9.04 -15.52
C GLU A 91 75.34 9.63 -15.24
N ALA A 92 74.77 9.34 -14.07
CA ALA A 92 73.50 9.95 -13.66
C ALA A 92 73.60 11.48 -13.67
N GLY A 93 72.55 12.15 -14.17
CA GLY A 93 72.56 13.59 -14.48
C GLY A 93 73.00 13.94 -15.90
N THR A 94 73.44 12.96 -16.70
CA THR A 94 73.76 13.11 -18.13
C THR A 94 73.04 12.07 -18.99
N TRP A 95 72.92 12.33 -20.31
CA TRP A 95 72.28 11.43 -21.28
C TRP A 95 72.97 11.46 -22.65
N ASP A 96 72.85 10.37 -23.40
CA ASP A 96 73.33 10.26 -24.79
C ASP A 96 72.28 10.86 -25.74
N ASP A 97 72.58 12.02 -26.32
CA ASP A 97 71.65 12.78 -27.16
C ASP A 97 71.72 12.45 -28.66
N ASP A 98 72.77 11.75 -29.10
CA ASP A 98 72.97 11.37 -30.49
C ASP A 98 73.00 9.85 -30.74
N GLY A 99 72.84 9.05 -29.67
CA GLY A 99 72.79 7.59 -29.70
C GLY A 99 74.15 6.96 -30.01
N ASN A 100 75.23 7.72 -29.82
CA ASN A 100 76.59 7.27 -30.04
C ASN A 100 77.38 7.36 -28.74
N ALA A 101 77.43 6.27 -27.98
CA ALA A 101 78.10 6.23 -26.68
C ALA A 101 79.61 6.60 -26.69
N ALA A 102 80.25 6.79 -27.86
CA ALA A 102 81.61 7.33 -27.97
C ALA A 102 81.69 8.88 -27.95
N THR A 103 80.55 9.59 -27.92
CA THR A 103 80.47 11.06 -27.80
C THR A 103 80.30 11.50 -26.33
N GLU A 104 80.57 12.78 -26.04
CA GLU A 104 80.44 13.33 -24.69
C GLU A 104 78.96 13.46 -24.30
N CYS A 105 78.58 12.92 -23.15
CA CYS A 105 77.19 12.95 -22.68
C CYS A 105 76.70 14.38 -22.41
N ALA A 106 75.48 14.68 -22.84
CA ALA A 106 74.85 15.97 -22.59
C ALA A 106 74.33 16.06 -21.14
N SER A 107 74.50 17.22 -20.49
CA SER A 107 73.93 17.47 -19.16
C SER A 107 72.42 17.66 -19.23
N CYS A 108 71.72 17.16 -18.21
CA CYS A 108 70.29 17.35 -18.07
C CYS A 108 69.96 18.65 -17.33
N GLU A 109 68.89 19.33 -17.77
CA GLU A 109 68.46 20.60 -17.19
C GLU A 109 67.59 20.40 -15.95
N ALA A 110 67.50 21.41 -15.08
CA ALA A 110 66.64 21.36 -13.89
C ALA A 110 65.19 21.08 -14.28
N GLY A 111 64.52 20.24 -13.48
CA GLY A 111 63.19 19.73 -13.80
C GLY A 111 63.18 18.52 -14.74
N THR A 112 64.34 17.89 -14.93
CA THR A 112 64.48 16.60 -15.61
C THR A 112 65.31 15.64 -14.77
N TYR A 113 65.00 14.35 -14.87
CA TYR A 113 65.75 13.25 -14.27
C TYR A 113 66.47 12.44 -15.35
N CYS A 114 67.76 12.17 -15.11
CA CYS A 114 68.62 11.37 -15.96
C CYS A 114 69.28 10.28 -15.12
N ALA A 115 68.82 9.05 -15.33
CA ALA A 115 69.35 7.87 -14.65
C ALA A 115 70.81 7.53 -15.07
N GLY A 116 71.27 8.09 -16.19
CA GLY A 116 72.53 7.73 -16.85
C GLY A 116 72.36 6.56 -17.84
N GLY A 117 73.48 6.13 -18.44
CA GLY A 117 73.55 5.12 -19.49
C GLY A 117 72.90 5.56 -20.79
N GLU A 118 72.25 4.62 -21.47
CA GLU A 118 71.51 4.86 -22.72
C GLU A 118 70.09 5.43 -22.47
N ALA A 119 69.73 5.75 -21.22
CA ALA A 119 68.40 6.24 -20.88
C ALA A 119 68.24 7.72 -21.28
N ALA A 120 67.19 8.00 -22.06
CA ALA A 120 66.84 9.38 -22.41
C ALA A 120 66.41 10.20 -21.17
N LYS A 121 66.64 11.52 -21.21
CA LYS A 121 66.18 12.44 -20.15
C LYS A 121 64.66 12.37 -19.96
N VAL A 122 64.20 12.37 -18.71
CA VAL A 122 62.78 12.29 -18.34
C VAL A 122 62.36 13.59 -17.65
N PRO A 123 61.46 14.41 -18.23
CA PRO A 123 60.91 15.57 -17.52
C PRO A 123 60.17 15.15 -16.25
N CYS A 124 60.27 15.94 -15.18
CA CYS A 124 59.41 15.73 -14.01
C CYS A 124 57.95 15.83 -14.44
N ALA A 125 57.21 14.75 -14.23
CA ALA A 125 55.79 14.66 -14.57
C ALA A 125 54.97 15.60 -13.68
N GLU A 126 53.76 15.95 -14.14
CA GLU A 126 52.80 16.69 -13.32
C GLU A 126 52.61 16.00 -11.96
N GLY A 127 52.66 16.79 -10.88
CA GLY A 127 52.66 16.26 -9.52
C GLY A 127 54.06 15.96 -8.96
N THR A 128 55.14 16.15 -9.71
CA THR A 128 56.54 15.97 -9.26
C THR A 128 57.43 17.16 -9.62
N TRP A 129 58.54 17.32 -8.90
CA TRP A 129 59.52 18.38 -9.11
C TRP A 129 60.94 17.92 -8.78
N ASP A 130 61.90 18.60 -9.39
CA ASP A 130 63.32 18.51 -9.10
C ASP A 130 63.62 19.28 -7.80
N HIS A 131 63.71 18.53 -6.71
CA HIS A 131 63.74 19.06 -5.35
C HIS A 131 65.09 19.65 -4.92
N ASP A 132 66.17 19.28 -5.60
CA ASP A 132 67.54 19.69 -5.28
C ASP A 132 68.28 20.33 -6.47
N GLY A 133 67.59 20.49 -7.61
CA GLY A 133 68.15 21.07 -8.83
C GLY A 133 69.15 20.16 -9.52
N THR A 134 69.20 18.87 -9.13
CA THR A 134 70.21 17.91 -9.59
C THR A 134 69.54 16.82 -10.40
N ALA A 135 69.79 16.81 -11.70
CA ALA A 135 69.19 15.83 -12.62
C ALA A 135 69.62 14.37 -12.38
N ALA A 136 70.59 14.11 -11.50
CA ALA A 136 70.96 12.77 -11.05
C ALA A 136 69.98 12.18 -10.03
N THR A 137 69.09 12.98 -9.43
CA THR A 137 68.08 12.51 -8.48
C THR A 137 66.71 12.44 -9.11
N ALA A 138 65.93 11.42 -8.76
CA ALA A 138 64.58 11.26 -9.28
C ALA A 138 63.66 12.37 -8.76
N CYS A 139 62.73 12.83 -9.59
CA CYS A 139 61.76 13.86 -9.21
C CYS A 139 60.93 13.41 -8.00
N THR A 140 60.75 14.31 -7.04
CA THR A 140 59.97 14.07 -5.82
C THR A 140 58.54 14.57 -6.01
N PRO A 141 57.51 13.94 -5.42
CA PRO A 141 56.16 14.50 -5.44
C PRO A 141 56.08 15.92 -4.87
N TRP A 142 55.18 16.74 -5.40
CA TRP A 142 54.84 18.02 -4.79
C TRP A 142 54.25 17.79 -3.39
N ALA A 143 54.48 18.73 -2.47
CA ALA A 143 53.85 18.74 -1.17
C ALA A 143 52.33 18.93 -1.32
N ASP A 144 51.56 18.20 -0.52
CA ASP A 144 50.12 18.32 -0.48
C ASP A 144 49.68 19.43 0.48
N CYS A 145 48.75 20.26 0.02
CA CYS A 145 48.05 21.19 0.90
C CYS A 145 46.98 20.43 1.66
N GLY A 146 47.23 20.17 2.94
CA GLY A 146 46.29 19.47 3.82
C GLY A 146 45.02 20.27 4.10
N LEU A 147 44.10 19.65 4.82
CA LEU A 147 42.82 20.25 5.23
C LEU A 147 43.03 21.59 5.94
N GLY A 148 42.11 22.53 5.73
CA GLY A 148 42.22 23.89 6.25
C GLY A 148 43.27 24.77 5.54
N SER A 149 43.82 24.31 4.42
CA SER A 149 44.71 25.08 3.53
C SER A 149 44.31 24.92 2.07
N PHE A 150 44.68 25.88 1.24
CA PHE A 150 44.45 25.85 -0.21
C PHE A 150 45.77 26.03 -0.96
N VAL A 151 45.76 25.64 -2.24
CA VAL A 151 46.89 25.81 -3.16
C VAL A 151 47.00 27.29 -3.53
N GLU A 152 47.99 27.97 -2.97
CA GLU A 152 48.28 29.36 -3.32
C GLU A 152 49.03 29.45 -4.66
N ALA A 153 49.93 28.49 -4.91
CA ALA A 153 50.59 28.32 -6.19
C ALA A 153 50.76 26.84 -6.52
N THR A 154 50.34 26.46 -7.72
CA THR A 154 50.56 25.11 -8.26
C THR A 154 52.06 24.81 -8.34
N GLY A 155 52.44 23.56 -8.08
CA GLY A 155 53.82 23.13 -8.29
C GLY A 155 54.20 23.12 -9.77
N THR A 156 55.50 23.12 -10.04
CA THR A 156 56.08 22.99 -11.38
C THR A 156 57.17 21.93 -11.37
N ALA A 157 57.78 21.63 -12.52
CA ALA A 157 58.91 20.70 -12.59
C ALA A 157 60.13 21.15 -11.77
N VAL A 158 60.24 22.45 -11.41
CA VAL A 158 61.41 23.03 -10.70
C VAL A 158 61.04 23.71 -9.38
N ALA A 159 59.76 23.69 -9.00
CA ALA A 159 59.30 24.32 -7.77
C ALA A 159 58.21 23.50 -7.12
N ASN A 160 58.30 23.35 -5.81
CA ASN A 160 57.27 22.68 -5.03
C ASN A 160 55.96 23.48 -5.05
N ARG A 161 54.84 22.79 -4.81
CA ARG A 161 53.53 23.41 -4.57
C ARG A 161 53.57 24.27 -3.30
N LYS A 162 52.97 25.46 -3.37
CA LYS A 162 52.85 26.39 -2.23
C LYS A 162 51.44 26.35 -1.65
N CYS A 163 51.35 26.18 -0.34
CA CYS A 163 50.09 26.12 0.40
C CYS A 163 49.94 27.34 1.32
N THR A 164 48.72 27.85 1.43
CA THR A 164 48.36 28.89 2.41
C THR A 164 47.16 28.42 3.25
N THR A 165 47.18 28.71 4.55
CA THR A 165 46.08 28.39 5.47
C THR A 165 44.84 29.20 5.15
N CYS A 166 43.66 28.61 5.31
CA CYS A 166 42.41 29.34 5.14
C CYS A 166 42.29 30.50 6.14
N PRO A 167 41.76 31.65 5.72
CA PRO A 167 41.43 32.75 6.63
C PRO A 167 40.46 32.30 7.74
N ILE A 168 40.46 33.03 8.85
CA ILE A 168 39.48 32.80 9.93
C ILE A 168 38.06 32.88 9.34
N GLY A 169 37.24 31.88 9.65
CA GLY A 169 35.86 31.75 9.14
C GLY A 169 35.73 30.89 7.89
N GLN A 170 36.85 30.43 7.29
CA GLN A 170 36.84 29.55 6.13
C GLN A 170 37.66 28.27 6.38
N THR A 171 37.37 27.22 5.63
CA THR A 171 38.08 25.94 5.68
C THR A 171 38.18 25.31 4.28
N SER A 172 39.04 24.30 4.14
CA SER A 172 39.05 23.40 2.99
C SER A 172 38.90 21.96 3.50
N THR A 173 38.05 21.18 2.84
CA THR A 173 37.73 19.79 3.22
C THR A 173 38.39 18.75 2.32
N THR A 174 39.14 19.20 1.32
CA THR A 174 39.84 18.35 0.37
C THR A 174 41.31 18.74 0.30
N THR A 175 42.18 17.73 0.14
CA THR A 175 43.61 17.95 -0.10
C THR A 175 43.80 18.68 -1.43
N ASN A 176 44.71 19.65 -1.48
CA ASN A 176 44.97 20.49 -2.66
C ASN A 176 43.75 21.28 -3.16
N ALA A 177 42.84 21.66 -2.25
CA ALA A 177 41.74 22.57 -2.55
C ALA A 177 42.26 23.85 -3.23
N GLN A 178 41.53 24.34 -4.23
CA GLN A 178 41.92 25.55 -4.97
C GLN A 178 41.47 26.84 -4.28
N SER A 179 40.54 26.75 -3.34
CA SER A 179 40.02 27.86 -2.54
C SER A 179 39.48 27.35 -1.20
N CYS A 180 39.24 28.25 -0.26
CA CYS A 180 38.52 27.96 0.97
C CYS A 180 37.02 28.21 0.80
N GLU A 181 36.22 27.49 1.56
CA GLU A 181 34.77 27.63 1.66
C GLU A 181 34.43 28.14 3.06
N ASP A 182 33.32 28.88 3.21
CA ASP A 182 32.88 29.34 4.52
C ASP A 182 32.57 28.14 5.42
N VAL A 183 33.05 28.18 6.67
CA VAL A 183 32.71 27.14 7.66
C VAL A 183 31.21 27.25 7.92
N PRO A 184 30.42 26.17 7.75
CA PRO A 184 29.02 26.16 8.16
C PRO A 184 28.93 26.61 9.63
N PRO A 185 28.03 27.53 9.97
CA PRO A 185 27.96 28.08 11.33
C PRO A 185 27.69 26.95 12.32
N VAL A 186 28.64 26.73 13.24
CA VAL A 186 28.53 25.74 14.30
C VAL A 186 28.25 26.48 15.61
N PRO A 187 27.28 26.05 16.43
CA PRO A 187 27.09 26.60 17.77
C PRO A 187 28.40 26.61 18.56
N GLY A 188 28.70 27.73 19.22
CA GLY A 188 29.98 27.93 19.92
C GLY A 188 31.15 28.35 19.03
N GLY A 189 30.98 28.41 17.71
CA GLY A 189 31.97 28.92 16.76
C GLY A 189 32.07 30.45 16.78
N PRO A 190 33.19 31.02 16.31
CA PRO A 190 33.37 32.48 16.22
C PRO A 190 32.50 33.08 15.10
N CYS A 191 32.01 34.29 15.30
CA CYS A 191 31.31 35.10 14.28
C CYS A 191 31.79 36.56 14.32
N SER A 192 31.67 37.29 13.22
CA SER A 192 32.30 38.63 13.08
C SER A 192 31.35 39.80 13.34
N THR A 193 30.05 39.58 13.22
CA THR A 193 29.04 40.65 13.29
C THR A 193 27.96 40.29 14.30
N VAL A 194 28.00 40.93 15.48
CA VAL A 194 26.96 40.77 16.51
C VAL A 194 25.57 41.02 15.90
N GLY A 195 24.64 40.10 16.12
CA GLY A 195 23.28 40.14 15.58
C GLY A 195 23.11 39.56 14.18
N GLU A 196 24.19 39.09 13.53
CA GLU A 196 24.10 38.31 12.30
C GLU A 196 23.29 37.03 12.53
N THR A 197 22.41 36.70 11.58
CA THR A 197 21.57 35.50 11.64
C THR A 197 22.11 34.41 10.72
N PHE A 198 22.25 33.22 11.26
CA PHE A 198 22.61 32.01 10.53
C PHE A 198 21.38 31.14 10.36
N ALA A 199 21.22 30.51 9.20
CA ALA A 199 20.13 29.58 8.95
C ALA A 199 20.67 28.27 8.38
N ARG A 200 20.08 27.15 8.83
CA ARG A 200 20.29 25.83 8.21
C ARG A 200 18.95 25.15 7.98
N SER A 201 18.91 24.25 7.00
CA SER A 201 17.76 23.40 6.75
C SER A 201 17.53 22.44 7.92
N CYS A 202 16.27 22.09 8.16
CA CYS A 202 15.86 21.11 9.15
C CYS A 202 14.54 20.46 8.73
N GLY A 203 14.23 19.28 9.28
CA GLY A 203 12.97 18.59 8.98
C GLY A 203 12.81 18.31 7.50
N ASN A 204 11.57 18.38 7.00
CA ASN A 204 11.30 18.19 5.57
C ASN A 204 11.66 19.45 4.77
N CYS A 205 11.24 20.62 5.27
CA CYS A 205 11.42 21.93 4.62
C CYS A 205 11.50 23.10 5.59
N GLY A 206 11.87 22.81 6.84
CA GLY A 206 12.01 23.82 7.86
C GLY A 206 13.35 24.52 7.81
N THR A 207 13.43 25.61 8.56
CA THR A 207 14.69 26.28 8.85
C THR A 207 14.89 26.39 10.36
N GLN A 208 16.13 26.17 10.81
CA GLN A 208 16.59 26.56 12.14
C GLN A 208 17.42 27.81 12.00
N ALA A 209 17.25 28.74 12.93
CA ALA A 209 18.04 29.96 12.99
C ALA A 209 18.94 29.97 14.23
N ALA A 210 20.13 30.52 14.09
CA ALA A 210 21.04 30.90 15.16
C ALA A 210 21.46 32.37 14.97
N THR A 211 22.00 33.00 16.00
CA THR A 211 22.47 34.39 15.93
C THR A 211 23.88 34.52 16.49
N CYS A 212 24.67 35.44 15.95
CA CYS A 212 25.90 35.89 16.56
C CYS A 212 25.58 36.71 17.82
N ASP A 213 25.99 36.23 18.99
CA ASP A 213 25.74 36.91 20.27
C ASP A 213 26.70 38.08 20.50
N ALA A 214 26.56 38.75 21.66
CA ALA A 214 27.37 39.92 22.01
C ALA A 214 28.87 39.60 22.25
N ASP A 215 29.20 38.32 22.47
CA ASP A 215 30.56 37.84 22.71
C ASP A 215 31.24 37.36 21.42
N ASN A 216 30.61 37.58 20.25
CA ASN A 216 31.07 37.12 18.94
C ASN A 216 31.09 35.58 18.82
N VAL A 217 30.10 34.94 19.45
CA VAL A 217 29.91 33.48 19.39
C VAL A 217 28.54 33.15 18.78
N VAL A 218 28.50 32.12 17.93
CA VAL A 218 27.25 31.63 17.34
C VAL A 218 26.42 30.91 18.41
N SER A 219 25.18 31.35 18.62
CA SER A 219 24.26 30.71 19.55
C SER A 219 23.90 29.28 19.13
N GLU A 220 23.27 28.53 20.05
CA GLU A 220 22.56 27.30 19.66
C GLU A 220 21.50 27.59 18.59
N PHE A 221 21.30 26.63 17.68
CA PHE A 221 20.21 26.70 16.72
C PHE A 221 18.88 26.48 17.43
N GLY A 222 17.90 27.35 17.13
CA GLY A 222 16.54 27.22 17.64
C GLY A 222 15.83 25.96 17.15
N SER A 223 14.58 25.78 17.59
CA SER A 223 13.70 24.73 17.08
C SER A 223 13.49 24.84 15.57
N CYS A 224 13.29 23.70 14.91
CA CYS A 224 12.94 23.69 13.49
C CYS A 224 11.61 24.40 13.26
N SER A 225 11.60 25.44 12.43
CA SER A 225 10.37 26.11 12.01
C SER A 225 9.96 25.59 10.63
N GLU A 226 8.90 24.78 10.57
CA GLU A 226 8.36 24.21 9.34
C GLU A 226 6.83 24.41 9.22
N PRO A 227 6.26 24.43 7.99
CA PRO A 227 4.82 24.49 7.79
C PRO A 227 4.09 23.33 8.49
N ALA A 228 2.90 23.59 9.05
CA ALA A 228 2.11 22.55 9.67
C ALA A 228 1.69 21.48 8.63
N GLY A 229 2.06 20.23 8.88
CA GLY A 229 1.82 19.12 7.94
C GLY A 229 2.79 19.09 6.76
N ALA A 230 3.96 19.71 6.89
CA ALA A 230 5.01 19.68 5.87
C ALA A 230 5.39 18.25 5.49
N CYS A 231 5.33 17.95 4.20
CA CYS A 231 5.73 16.68 3.63
C CYS A 231 7.13 16.79 2.99
N ALA A 232 7.80 15.66 2.84
CA ALA A 232 9.06 15.59 2.10
C ALA A 232 8.79 15.73 0.59
N PRO A 233 9.39 16.71 -0.11
CA PRO A 233 9.21 16.90 -1.54
C PRO A 233 9.45 15.62 -2.35
N GLY A 234 8.61 15.38 -3.37
CA GLY A 234 8.67 14.17 -4.19
C GLY A 234 8.03 12.93 -3.56
N THR A 235 7.62 12.98 -2.29
CA THR A 235 6.89 11.88 -1.65
C THR A 235 5.48 11.77 -2.22
N ASN A 236 5.02 10.53 -2.44
CA ASN A 236 3.66 10.22 -2.84
C ASN A 236 2.93 9.51 -1.70
N GLU A 237 1.69 9.90 -1.42
CA GLU A 237 0.82 9.13 -0.54
C GLU A 237 0.36 7.83 -1.21
N ALA A 238 -0.03 6.86 -0.37
CA ALA A 238 -0.67 5.64 -0.86
C ALA A 238 -1.92 6.00 -1.67
N PRO A 239 -2.15 5.35 -2.83
CA PRO A 239 -3.32 5.63 -3.65
C PRO A 239 -4.60 5.27 -2.90
N THR A 240 -5.61 6.12 -3.06
CA THR A 240 -6.96 5.95 -2.51
C THR A 240 -7.97 5.83 -3.63
N ALA A 241 -9.11 5.18 -3.37
CA ALA A 241 -10.16 5.03 -4.37
C ALA A 241 -10.86 6.37 -4.67
N CYS A 242 -11.20 6.60 -5.93
CA CYS A 242 -11.95 7.77 -6.37
C CYS A 242 -12.86 7.44 -7.56
N GLY A 243 -13.90 8.25 -7.75
CA GLY A 243 -14.78 8.19 -8.93
C GLY A 243 -15.31 6.79 -9.22
N TYR A 244 -15.35 6.43 -10.50
CA TYR A 244 -15.79 5.10 -10.96
C TYR A 244 -14.67 4.07 -10.87
N CYS A 245 -14.27 3.74 -9.63
CA CYS A 245 -13.24 2.75 -9.29
C CYS A 245 -11.84 3.12 -9.83
N GLY A 246 -11.59 4.42 -9.98
CA GLY A 246 -10.26 4.94 -10.22
C GLY A 246 -9.45 5.03 -8.94
N THR A 247 -8.22 5.51 -9.10
CA THR A 247 -7.30 5.79 -8.01
C THR A 247 -6.78 7.21 -8.09
N THR A 248 -6.61 7.85 -6.94
CA THR A 248 -5.99 9.16 -6.80
C THR A 248 -4.99 9.13 -5.66
N SER A 249 -4.02 10.01 -5.69
CA SER A 249 -3.03 10.18 -4.64
C SER A 249 -2.76 11.68 -4.45
N ARG A 250 -1.88 11.99 -3.50
CA ARG A 250 -1.32 13.32 -3.32
C ARG A 250 0.19 13.22 -3.44
N THR A 251 0.79 14.22 -4.07
CA THR A 251 2.24 14.33 -4.21
C THR A 251 2.70 15.57 -3.50
N CYS A 252 3.78 15.46 -2.75
CA CYS A 252 4.39 16.59 -2.08
C CYS A 252 5.21 17.43 -3.06
N ASN A 253 4.93 18.73 -3.15
CA ASN A 253 5.69 19.65 -4.00
C ASN A 253 6.94 20.22 -3.28
N ASP A 254 7.73 21.02 -3.99
CA ASP A 254 8.94 21.69 -3.46
C ASP A 254 8.61 22.79 -2.43
N GLN A 255 7.33 23.11 -2.25
CA GLN A 255 6.83 23.98 -1.18
C GLN A 255 6.26 23.18 -0.01
N CYS A 256 6.43 21.86 -0.06
CA CYS A 256 6.22 20.95 1.07
C CYS A 256 4.75 20.87 1.47
N THR A 257 3.91 21.03 0.46
CA THR A 257 2.46 20.95 0.53
C THR A 257 1.98 19.81 -0.33
N TRP A 258 0.97 19.10 0.17
CA TRP A 258 0.36 17.98 -0.53
C TRP A 258 -0.58 18.46 -1.64
N VAL A 259 -0.21 18.20 -2.89
CA VAL A 259 -1.00 18.51 -4.08
C VAL A 259 -1.79 17.28 -4.50
N ALA A 260 -3.12 17.41 -4.55
CA ALA A 260 -4.00 16.34 -5.02
C ALA A 260 -3.81 16.06 -6.51
N GLN A 261 -3.69 14.79 -6.86
CA GLN A 261 -3.61 14.33 -8.24
C GLN A 261 -5.01 14.06 -8.79
N PRO A 262 -5.24 14.21 -10.11
CA PRO A 262 -6.52 13.84 -10.71
C PRO A 262 -6.81 12.36 -10.46
N CYS A 263 -8.10 12.01 -10.44
CA CYS A 263 -8.52 10.62 -10.45
C CYS A 263 -8.13 9.98 -11.78
N VAL A 264 -7.48 8.81 -11.74
CA VAL A 264 -7.06 8.07 -12.93
C VAL A 264 -7.55 6.63 -12.90
N GLY A 265 -7.68 6.02 -14.08
CA GLY A 265 -8.10 4.62 -14.19
C GLY A 265 -9.59 4.38 -13.93
N GLU A 266 -10.42 5.43 -14.02
CA GLU A 266 -11.86 5.28 -13.89
C GLU A 266 -12.45 4.41 -15.01
N SER A 267 -13.47 3.61 -14.66
CA SER A 267 -14.24 2.86 -15.63
C SER A 267 -14.90 3.81 -16.64
N ILE A 268 -14.71 3.53 -17.93
CA ILE A 268 -15.33 4.28 -19.03
C ILE A 268 -16.59 3.59 -19.57
N ALA A 269 -17.02 2.49 -18.96
CA ALA A 269 -18.22 1.78 -19.40
C ALA A 269 -19.43 2.72 -19.35
N VAL A 270 -20.33 2.58 -20.32
CA VAL A 270 -21.56 3.38 -20.40
C VAL A 270 -22.49 3.05 -19.23
N ASP A 271 -22.57 1.77 -18.87
CA ASP A 271 -23.36 1.25 -17.75
C ASP A 271 -22.51 1.04 -16.49
N ARG A 272 -21.52 1.92 -16.27
CA ARG A 272 -20.70 1.90 -15.04
C ARG A 272 -21.52 2.37 -13.84
N CYS A 273 -21.08 1.95 -12.66
CA CYS A 273 -21.73 2.26 -11.39
C CYS A 273 -20.70 2.60 -10.31
N MET A 274 -21.13 3.14 -9.18
CA MET A 274 -20.22 3.37 -8.05
C MET A 274 -20.01 2.08 -7.27
N ALA A 275 -18.77 1.76 -6.86
CA ALA A 275 -18.48 0.55 -6.11
C ALA A 275 -19.41 0.40 -4.89
N GLY A 276 -20.05 -0.76 -4.76
CA GLY A 276 -21.00 -1.08 -3.68
C GLY A 276 -22.43 -0.57 -3.89
N GLU A 277 -22.70 0.19 -4.97
CA GLU A 277 -24.05 0.59 -5.35
C GLU A 277 -24.94 -0.63 -5.60
N LYS A 278 -26.24 -0.51 -5.29
CA LYS A 278 -27.23 -1.58 -5.49
C LYS A 278 -28.39 -1.05 -6.32
N GLN A 279 -28.80 -1.82 -7.32
CA GLN A 279 -29.92 -1.45 -8.18
C GLN A 279 -30.75 -2.67 -8.56
N ASP A 280 -32.08 -2.52 -8.52
CA ASP A 280 -32.99 -3.52 -9.04
C ASP A 280 -33.06 -3.42 -10.57
N ARG A 281 -32.82 -4.54 -11.23
CA ARG A 281 -32.48 -4.62 -12.66
C ARG A 281 -33.13 -5.86 -13.27
N THR A 282 -33.67 -5.75 -14.49
CA THR A 282 -34.45 -6.82 -15.16
C THR A 282 -33.60 -7.75 -16.02
N GLU A 283 -32.32 -7.42 -16.21
CA GLU A 283 -31.42 -8.12 -17.12
C GLU A 283 -31.35 -9.61 -16.80
N GLY A 284 -31.53 -10.42 -17.84
CA GLY A 284 -31.53 -11.88 -17.75
C GLY A 284 -32.85 -12.50 -17.27
N CYS A 285 -33.86 -11.71 -16.91
CA CYS A 285 -35.18 -12.19 -16.53
C CYS A 285 -36.27 -11.76 -17.52
N GLN A 286 -37.36 -12.51 -17.58
CA GLN A 286 -38.57 -12.19 -18.36
C GLN A 286 -39.64 -11.55 -17.47
N ASP A 287 -40.72 -11.06 -18.08
CA ASP A 287 -41.94 -10.59 -17.39
C ASP A 287 -41.69 -9.52 -16.30
N ASP A 288 -40.78 -8.58 -16.58
CA ASP A 288 -40.41 -7.46 -15.68
C ASP A 288 -39.96 -7.90 -14.28
N VAL A 289 -39.44 -9.12 -14.16
CA VAL A 289 -38.83 -9.61 -12.93
C VAL A 289 -37.50 -8.88 -12.72
N THR A 290 -37.43 -8.09 -11.66
CA THR A 290 -36.20 -7.43 -11.23
C THR A 290 -35.44 -8.28 -10.22
N ARG A 291 -34.12 -8.11 -10.21
CA ARG A 291 -33.20 -8.67 -9.21
C ARG A 291 -32.29 -7.55 -8.72
N ALA A 292 -31.84 -7.63 -7.47
CA ALA A 292 -30.88 -6.69 -6.93
C ALA A 292 -29.47 -7.01 -7.44
N TRP A 293 -28.94 -6.18 -8.33
CA TRP A 293 -27.54 -6.21 -8.76
C TRP A 293 -26.70 -5.35 -7.82
N THR A 294 -25.44 -5.73 -7.63
CA THR A 294 -24.47 -4.96 -6.85
C THR A 294 -23.31 -4.57 -7.76
N CYS A 295 -22.85 -3.34 -7.62
CA CYS A 295 -21.70 -2.85 -8.34
C CYS A 295 -20.41 -3.35 -7.67
N GLY A 296 -19.60 -4.07 -8.43
CA GLY A 296 -18.33 -4.63 -7.96
C GLY A 296 -17.23 -3.58 -7.79
N ALA A 297 -16.07 -4.03 -7.31
CA ALA A 297 -14.87 -3.19 -7.13
C ALA A 297 -14.25 -2.69 -8.44
N THR A 298 -14.69 -3.22 -9.59
CA THR A 298 -14.31 -2.79 -10.94
C THR A 298 -15.33 -1.81 -11.56
N CYS A 299 -16.32 -1.38 -10.77
CA CYS A 299 -17.39 -0.48 -11.21
C CYS A 299 -18.20 -1.04 -12.38
N ALA A 300 -18.35 -2.37 -12.37
CA ALA A 300 -19.21 -3.14 -13.24
C ALA A 300 -20.28 -3.85 -12.40
N TRP A 301 -21.46 -4.01 -12.99
CA TRP A 301 -22.57 -4.69 -12.34
C TRP A 301 -22.34 -6.20 -12.30
N GLU A 302 -22.39 -6.75 -11.10
CA GLU A 302 -22.22 -8.18 -10.87
C GLU A 302 -23.59 -8.89 -10.87
N PRO A 303 -23.68 -10.05 -11.53
CA PRO A 303 -24.94 -10.78 -11.62
C PRO A 303 -25.46 -11.15 -10.21
N PRO A 304 -26.78 -11.07 -9.98
CA PRO A 304 -27.37 -11.35 -8.68
C PRO A 304 -27.18 -12.81 -8.31
N ALA A 305 -26.92 -13.07 -7.02
CA ALA A 305 -26.92 -14.44 -6.48
C ALA A 305 -28.28 -15.14 -6.62
N MET A 306 -29.37 -14.36 -6.71
CA MET A 306 -30.73 -14.87 -6.88
C MET A 306 -31.03 -15.21 -8.35
N THR A 307 -31.59 -16.40 -8.59
CA THR A 307 -32.08 -16.80 -9.91
C THR A 307 -33.34 -16.03 -10.29
N CYS A 308 -33.62 -15.88 -11.60
CA CYS A 308 -34.87 -15.28 -12.06
C CYS A 308 -36.11 -16.06 -11.60
N GLU A 309 -36.02 -17.38 -11.47
CA GLU A 309 -37.10 -18.22 -10.93
C GLU A 309 -37.38 -17.90 -9.46
N THR A 310 -36.34 -17.69 -8.65
CA THR A 310 -36.55 -17.31 -7.24
C THR A 310 -37.12 -15.89 -7.15
N ALA A 311 -36.62 -14.97 -7.99
CA ALA A 311 -37.09 -13.59 -8.03
C ALA A 311 -38.53 -13.45 -8.56
N SER A 312 -38.97 -14.34 -9.46
CA SER A 312 -40.35 -14.33 -9.96
C SER A 312 -41.37 -14.64 -8.86
N ARG A 313 -40.94 -15.38 -7.83
CA ARG A 313 -41.72 -15.72 -6.62
C ARG A 313 -41.66 -14.66 -5.51
N ILE A 314 -41.19 -13.45 -5.81
CA ILE A 314 -41.22 -12.31 -4.89
C ILE A 314 -42.14 -11.22 -5.44
N VAL A 315 -43.06 -10.74 -4.61
CA VAL A 315 -43.97 -9.63 -4.92
C VAL A 315 -43.80 -8.53 -3.89
N THR A 316 -43.35 -7.36 -4.34
CA THR A 316 -43.29 -6.16 -3.48
C THR A 316 -44.58 -5.38 -3.64
N VAL A 317 -45.28 -5.11 -2.53
CA VAL A 317 -46.53 -4.33 -2.57
C VAL A 317 -46.23 -2.85 -2.81
N GLY A 318 -47.23 -2.10 -3.29
CA GLY A 318 -47.11 -0.66 -3.50
C GLY A 318 -46.84 0.15 -2.21
N THR A 319 -46.83 1.48 -2.35
CA THR A 319 -46.56 2.40 -1.23
C THR A 319 -47.76 3.23 -0.80
N ALA A 320 -48.94 3.01 -1.40
CA ALA A 320 -50.17 3.72 -1.08
C ALA A 320 -51.36 2.78 -0.94
N VAL A 321 -52.33 3.18 -0.10
CA VAL A 321 -53.60 2.47 0.04
C VAL A 321 -54.36 2.51 -1.30
N GLY A 322 -54.91 1.38 -1.72
CA GLY A 322 -55.61 1.19 -2.98
C GLY A 322 -54.71 0.74 -4.14
N THR A 323 -53.38 0.84 -4.02
CA THR A 323 -52.47 0.37 -5.07
C THR A 323 -52.58 -1.14 -5.23
N THR A 324 -52.67 -1.58 -6.49
CA THR A 324 -52.68 -3.00 -6.86
C THR A 324 -51.37 -3.37 -7.56
N THR A 325 -50.70 -4.41 -7.09
CA THR A 325 -49.55 -5.03 -7.77
C THR A 325 -49.97 -6.38 -8.31
N SER A 326 -49.63 -6.66 -9.57
CA SER A 326 -49.87 -7.96 -10.21
C SER A 326 -48.55 -8.61 -10.60
N ARG A 327 -48.40 -9.90 -10.33
CA ARG A 327 -47.24 -10.69 -10.74
C ARG A 327 -47.68 -12.02 -11.33
N ARG A 328 -47.17 -12.35 -12.51
CA ARG A 328 -47.33 -13.67 -13.09
C ARG A 328 -46.46 -14.67 -12.34
N VAL A 329 -47.06 -15.77 -11.89
CA VAL A 329 -46.39 -16.83 -11.12
C VAL A 329 -46.75 -18.18 -11.73
N THR A 330 -45.75 -19.04 -11.86
CA THR A 330 -45.90 -20.43 -12.30
C THR A 330 -45.65 -21.37 -11.13
N GLN A 331 -46.52 -22.38 -10.99
CA GLN A 331 -46.37 -23.40 -9.96
C GLN A 331 -45.16 -24.31 -10.19
N ASN A 332 -44.68 -24.91 -9.11
CA ASN A 332 -43.63 -25.91 -9.13
C ASN A 332 -44.14 -27.19 -9.82
N SER A 333 -43.25 -27.88 -10.51
CA SER A 333 -43.50 -29.23 -11.03
C SER A 333 -43.67 -30.27 -9.93
N ASP A 334 -43.16 -30.01 -8.73
CA ASP A 334 -43.32 -30.92 -7.59
C ASP A 334 -44.73 -30.86 -7.01
N LYS A 335 -45.17 -31.99 -6.46
CA LYS A 335 -46.44 -32.09 -5.73
C LYS A 335 -46.17 -32.26 -4.24
N ILE A 336 -46.99 -31.62 -3.41
CA ILE A 336 -47.02 -31.84 -1.97
C ILE A 336 -48.45 -32.07 -1.49
N LYS A 337 -48.61 -32.63 -0.29
CA LYS A 337 -49.94 -32.85 0.33
C LYS A 337 -50.73 -31.56 0.29
N ARG A 338 -51.91 -31.59 -0.36
CA ARG A 338 -52.76 -30.41 -0.56
C ARG A 338 -53.17 -29.83 0.78
N LEU A 339 -53.09 -28.50 0.90
CA LEU A 339 -53.61 -27.80 2.08
C LEU A 339 -55.15 -27.75 2.04
N THR A 340 -55.80 -27.83 3.19
CA THR A 340 -57.22 -27.50 3.36
C THR A 340 -57.30 -26.24 4.22
N ALA A 341 -57.67 -25.15 3.56
CA ALA A 341 -57.68 -23.77 4.05
C ALA A 341 -59.08 -23.29 4.51
N SER A 342 -59.97 -24.23 4.80
CA SER A 342 -61.35 -23.96 5.31
C SER A 342 -61.39 -23.42 6.75
N SER A 343 -60.34 -23.68 7.53
CA SER A 343 -60.21 -23.25 8.93
C SER A 343 -58.79 -22.74 9.19
N VAL A 344 -58.62 -21.99 10.28
CA VAL A 344 -57.31 -21.62 10.82
C VAL A 344 -57.21 -22.24 12.22
N PRO A 345 -56.14 -23.01 12.54
CA PRO A 345 -55.06 -23.43 11.65
C PRO A 345 -55.53 -24.28 10.46
N CYS A 346 -54.76 -24.27 9.38
CA CYS A 346 -55.04 -25.07 8.19
C CYS A 346 -54.75 -26.55 8.46
N SER A 347 -55.29 -27.43 7.62
CA SER A 347 -55.01 -28.87 7.67
C SER A 347 -54.37 -29.35 6.36
N LEU A 348 -53.86 -30.59 6.36
CA LEU A 348 -53.29 -31.23 5.16
C LEU A 348 -54.14 -32.43 4.76
N SER A 349 -54.35 -32.59 3.45
CA SER A 349 -54.92 -33.80 2.89
C SER A 349 -54.03 -35.01 3.19
N THR A 350 -54.64 -36.15 3.49
CA THR A 350 -53.92 -37.42 3.67
C THR A 350 -53.74 -38.19 2.36
N GLN A 351 -54.51 -37.85 1.31
CA GLN A 351 -54.58 -38.62 0.06
C GLN A 351 -54.19 -37.82 -1.18
N THR A 352 -54.30 -36.49 -1.14
CA THR A 352 -54.20 -35.64 -2.33
C THR A 352 -52.87 -34.90 -2.31
N ASP A 353 -52.03 -35.13 -3.32
CA ASP A 353 -50.86 -34.31 -3.60
C ASP A 353 -51.15 -33.40 -4.80
N THR A 354 -50.80 -32.13 -4.71
CA THR A 354 -51.08 -31.13 -5.74
C THR A 354 -49.87 -30.24 -6.00
N HIS A 355 -49.80 -29.68 -7.21
CA HIS A 355 -48.82 -28.65 -7.54
C HIS A 355 -49.07 -27.40 -6.72
N TYR A 356 -47.99 -26.67 -6.45
CA TYR A 356 -48.03 -25.54 -5.56
C TYR A 356 -46.92 -24.53 -5.88
N VAL A 357 -47.05 -23.35 -5.29
CA VAL A 357 -45.97 -22.38 -5.17
C VAL A 357 -46.09 -21.65 -3.84
N TYR A 358 -44.95 -21.28 -3.27
CA TYR A 358 -44.89 -20.26 -2.23
C TYR A 358 -44.32 -18.99 -2.83
N VAL A 359 -45.01 -17.88 -2.57
CA VAL A 359 -44.62 -16.55 -3.04
C VAL A 359 -44.35 -15.67 -1.82
N GLU A 360 -43.19 -15.05 -1.76
CA GLU A 360 -42.87 -14.07 -0.73
C GLU A 360 -43.51 -12.74 -1.11
N ILE A 361 -44.31 -12.18 -0.20
CA ILE A 361 -44.89 -10.85 -0.37
C ILE A 361 -44.22 -9.87 0.59
N ARG A 362 -43.51 -8.89 0.04
CA ARG A 362 -42.69 -7.93 0.78
C ARG A 362 -43.39 -6.58 0.93
N ASN A 363 -43.27 -5.99 2.12
CA ASN A 363 -43.74 -4.66 2.43
C ASN A 363 -42.55 -3.67 2.46
N PRO A 364 -42.42 -2.79 1.46
CA PRO A 364 -41.35 -1.79 1.46
C PRO A 364 -41.63 -0.62 2.40
N ASN A 365 -42.83 -0.54 2.99
CA ASN A 365 -43.26 0.62 3.79
C ASN A 365 -42.72 0.55 5.22
N ALA A 366 -42.56 1.72 5.84
CA ALA A 366 -42.15 1.84 7.24
C ALA A 366 -43.28 1.50 8.23
N THR A 367 -44.50 1.31 7.73
CA THR A 367 -45.68 0.91 8.50
C THR A 367 -46.18 -0.45 8.04
N ALA A 368 -46.93 -1.15 8.90
CA ALA A 368 -47.46 -2.47 8.58
C ALA A 368 -48.59 -2.36 7.56
N ALA A 369 -48.54 -3.16 6.49
CA ALA A 369 -49.55 -3.13 5.43
C ALA A 369 -50.59 -4.22 5.64
N LYS A 370 -51.89 -3.90 5.54
CA LYS A 370 -52.94 -4.90 5.31
C LYS A 370 -53.19 -5.03 3.82
N ILE A 371 -53.21 -6.26 3.31
CA ILE A 371 -53.33 -6.51 1.87
C ILE A 371 -54.37 -7.56 1.52
N GLU A 372 -55.19 -7.28 0.52
CA GLU A 372 -55.94 -8.31 -0.18
C GLU A 372 -55.00 -9.07 -1.10
N VAL A 373 -55.12 -10.39 -1.16
CA VAL A 373 -54.33 -11.24 -2.07
C VAL A 373 -55.28 -12.13 -2.84
N GLY A 374 -55.13 -12.22 -4.16
CA GLY A 374 -55.95 -13.09 -4.99
C GLY A 374 -55.21 -13.66 -6.18
N ALA A 375 -55.52 -14.91 -6.52
CA ALA A 375 -55.06 -15.54 -7.76
C ALA A 375 -56.14 -15.37 -8.84
N SER A 376 -55.74 -14.87 -10.00
CA SER A 376 -56.61 -14.69 -11.17
C SER A 376 -56.01 -15.36 -12.40
N ALA A 377 -56.84 -15.69 -13.39
CA ALA A 377 -56.37 -16.20 -14.67
C ALA A 377 -55.37 -15.22 -15.30
N ALA A 378 -54.22 -15.73 -15.73
CA ALA A 378 -53.33 -14.96 -16.61
C ALA A 378 -53.98 -14.82 -17.99
N THR A 379 -53.65 -13.76 -18.74
CA THR A 379 -54.17 -13.54 -20.09
C THR A 379 -53.96 -14.77 -20.98
N GLY A 380 -55.04 -15.32 -21.54
CA GLY A 380 -55.01 -16.51 -22.41
C GLY A 380 -54.91 -17.86 -21.68
N GLN A 381 -54.97 -17.88 -20.34
CA GLN A 381 -54.99 -19.11 -19.54
C GLN A 381 -56.38 -19.42 -18.99
N VAL A 382 -56.62 -20.69 -18.67
CA VAL A 382 -57.84 -21.13 -17.98
C VAL A 382 -57.89 -20.55 -16.56
N THR A 383 -59.09 -20.32 -16.03
CA THR A 383 -59.28 -19.88 -14.65
C THR A 383 -58.68 -20.91 -13.69
N PRO A 384 -57.72 -20.53 -12.83
CA PRO A 384 -57.02 -21.51 -12.00
C PRO A 384 -57.97 -22.08 -10.94
N ASP A 385 -58.05 -23.41 -10.81
CA ASP A 385 -58.80 -24.07 -9.73
C ASP A 385 -57.86 -24.27 -8.54
N VAL A 386 -57.63 -23.19 -7.78
CA VAL A 386 -56.60 -23.12 -6.74
C VAL A 386 -57.19 -22.76 -5.38
N LEU A 387 -56.43 -23.03 -4.33
CA LEU A 387 -56.65 -22.56 -2.97
C LEU A 387 -55.45 -21.73 -2.49
N ILE A 388 -55.67 -20.86 -1.52
CA ILE A 388 -54.69 -19.87 -1.08
C ILE A 388 -54.59 -19.82 0.44
N ALA A 389 -53.37 -19.67 0.96
CA ALA A 389 -53.14 -19.47 2.39
C ALA A 389 -51.93 -18.56 2.65
N ALA A 390 -51.94 -17.82 3.75
CA ALA A 390 -50.86 -16.95 4.18
C ALA A 390 -50.13 -17.50 5.40
N TYR A 391 -48.83 -17.24 5.49
CA TYR A 391 -47.94 -17.64 6.56
C TYR A 391 -47.03 -16.46 6.94
N SER A 392 -46.62 -16.39 8.19
CA SER A 392 -45.62 -15.40 8.64
C SER A 392 -44.22 -15.73 8.11
N THR A 393 -43.88 -17.01 7.98
CA THR A 393 -42.58 -17.50 7.49
C THR A 393 -42.80 -18.64 6.50
N LEU A 394 -41.81 -18.90 5.64
CA LEU A 394 -41.85 -20.05 4.73
C LEU A 394 -41.94 -21.35 5.54
N PRO A 395 -42.98 -22.18 5.36
CA PRO A 395 -43.07 -23.44 6.10
C PRO A 395 -41.95 -24.42 5.72
N SER A 396 -41.25 -24.96 6.72
CA SER A 396 -40.12 -25.89 6.55
C SER A 396 -40.56 -27.36 6.43
N ASP A 397 -41.72 -27.71 6.96
CA ASP A 397 -42.19 -29.10 7.10
C ASP A 397 -43.72 -29.19 7.14
N THR A 398 -44.25 -30.40 7.27
CA THR A 398 -45.70 -30.65 7.27
C THR A 398 -46.46 -30.03 8.44
N ASP A 399 -45.83 -29.84 9.60
CA ASP A 399 -46.50 -29.25 10.76
C ASP A 399 -46.49 -27.73 10.67
N ALA A 400 -45.38 -27.13 10.24
CA ALA A 400 -45.30 -25.71 9.90
C ALA A 400 -46.33 -25.32 8.83
N ARG A 401 -46.62 -26.21 7.87
CA ARG A 401 -47.66 -26.00 6.85
C ARG A 401 -49.08 -25.96 7.41
N LYS A 402 -49.35 -26.54 8.58
CA LYS A 402 -50.67 -26.43 9.22
C LYS A 402 -50.86 -25.06 9.90
N ALA A 403 -49.77 -24.38 10.25
CA ALA A 403 -49.76 -23.10 10.97
C ALA A 403 -50.01 -21.88 10.05
N CYS A 404 -50.95 -21.99 9.11
CA CYS A 404 -51.35 -20.84 8.30
C CYS A 404 -51.99 -19.74 9.17
N LEU A 405 -51.77 -18.48 8.82
CA LEU A 405 -52.39 -17.32 9.45
C LEU A 405 -53.83 -17.10 8.97
N SER A 406 -54.07 -17.42 7.70
CA SER A 406 -55.34 -17.21 7.00
C SER A 406 -55.38 -18.13 5.79
N GLY A 407 -56.59 -18.51 5.37
CA GLY A 407 -56.80 -19.48 4.32
C GLY A 407 -58.16 -19.33 3.63
N ALA A 408 -58.19 -19.64 2.35
CA ALA A 408 -59.42 -19.81 1.59
C ALA A 408 -59.27 -20.98 0.60
N GLU A 409 -60.32 -21.78 0.50
CA GLU A 409 -60.45 -22.83 -0.52
C GLU A 409 -60.80 -22.22 -1.89
N ILE A 410 -61.46 -22.99 -2.75
CA ILE A 410 -62.07 -22.49 -3.99
C ILE A 410 -63.08 -21.39 -3.66
N SER A 411 -62.99 -20.30 -4.42
CA SER A 411 -63.91 -19.17 -4.45
C SER A 411 -63.91 -18.24 -3.23
N CYS A 412 -63.83 -16.94 -3.53
CA CYS A 412 -63.93 -15.88 -2.55
C CYS A 412 -65.38 -15.71 -2.06
N SER A 413 -65.58 -15.60 -0.75
CA SER A 413 -66.89 -15.24 -0.16
C SER A 413 -67.20 -13.77 -0.49
N GLY A 414 -67.76 -13.53 -1.68
CA GLY A 414 -68.08 -12.19 -2.15
C GLY A 414 -68.33 -12.02 -3.65
N ASN A 415 -68.34 -13.08 -4.46
CA ASN A 415 -68.68 -13.00 -5.91
C ASN A 415 -67.86 -11.97 -6.71
N SER A 416 -66.63 -11.66 -6.30
CA SER A 416 -65.71 -10.95 -7.17
C SER A 416 -65.22 -11.94 -8.23
N ALA A 417 -65.87 -11.97 -9.40
CA ALA A 417 -65.52 -12.84 -10.54
C ALA A 417 -64.07 -12.68 -11.05
N THR A 418 -63.30 -11.78 -10.45
CA THR A 418 -61.90 -11.47 -10.72
C THR A 418 -60.89 -12.45 -10.10
N TYR A 419 -61.23 -13.19 -9.02
CA TYR A 419 -60.30 -14.12 -8.37
C TYR A 419 -60.89 -15.52 -8.25
N SER A 420 -60.06 -16.54 -8.52
CA SER A 420 -60.42 -17.93 -8.28
C SER A 420 -60.33 -18.31 -6.80
N ALA A 421 -59.32 -17.77 -6.11
CA ALA A 421 -59.16 -17.87 -4.66
C ALA A 421 -58.50 -16.59 -4.13
N CYS A 422 -58.92 -16.14 -2.95
CA CYS A 422 -58.40 -14.91 -2.36
C CYS A 422 -58.50 -14.84 -0.83
N LEU A 423 -57.66 -13.99 -0.25
CA LEU A 423 -57.65 -13.58 1.14
C LEU A 423 -58.10 -12.12 1.23
N THR A 424 -59.39 -11.91 1.51
CA THR A 424 -60.02 -10.58 1.56
C THR A 424 -60.86 -10.39 2.84
N GLY A 425 -61.29 -9.16 3.11
CA GLY A 425 -62.11 -8.83 4.28
C GLY A 425 -61.45 -9.24 5.60
N THR A 426 -62.10 -10.15 6.35
CA THR A 426 -61.56 -10.65 7.62
C THR A 426 -60.38 -11.60 7.45
N LYS A 427 -60.13 -12.10 6.23
CA LYS A 427 -59.03 -13.01 5.90
C LYS A 427 -57.76 -12.29 5.41
N THR A 428 -57.82 -10.98 5.23
CA THR A 428 -56.72 -10.13 4.74
C THR A 428 -55.50 -10.23 5.66
N PRO A 429 -54.34 -10.73 5.19
CA PRO A 429 -53.12 -10.77 6.00
C PRO A 429 -52.54 -9.37 6.24
N ALA A 430 -51.80 -9.25 7.36
CA ALA A 430 -50.97 -8.09 7.67
C ALA A 430 -49.50 -8.43 7.46
N ILE A 431 -48.77 -7.56 6.75
CA ILE A 431 -47.33 -7.65 6.56
C ILE A 431 -46.65 -6.66 7.50
N PRO A 432 -45.68 -7.08 8.33
CA PRO A 432 -44.93 -6.16 9.18
C PRO A 432 -44.28 -5.02 8.39
N ALA A 433 -44.02 -3.90 9.06
CA ALA A 433 -43.21 -2.81 8.51
C ALA A 433 -41.84 -3.33 8.07
N LYS A 434 -41.41 -3.01 6.84
CA LYS A 434 -40.15 -3.50 6.24
C LYS A 434 -39.99 -5.03 6.29
N GLY A 435 -41.09 -5.77 6.44
CA GLY A 435 -41.10 -7.23 6.57
C GLY A 435 -41.74 -7.91 5.36
N SER A 436 -41.96 -9.21 5.51
CA SER A 436 -42.63 -10.03 4.50
C SER A 436 -43.53 -11.08 5.13
N ILE A 437 -44.41 -11.64 4.30
CA ILE A 437 -45.19 -12.86 4.57
C ILE A 437 -45.01 -13.82 3.39
N TRP A 438 -45.46 -15.05 3.56
CA TRP A 438 -45.46 -16.07 2.52
C TRP A 438 -46.88 -16.46 2.15
N VAL A 439 -47.15 -16.58 0.86
CA VAL A 439 -48.45 -17.02 0.35
C VAL A 439 -48.28 -18.32 -0.41
N TYR A 440 -48.99 -19.34 0.05
CA TYR A 440 -49.17 -20.60 -0.64
C TYR A 440 -50.30 -20.48 -1.65
N VAL A 441 -50.07 -20.93 -2.89
CA VAL A 441 -51.13 -21.17 -3.87
C VAL A 441 -50.96 -22.59 -4.41
N GLY A 442 -51.98 -23.43 -4.20
CA GLY A 442 -51.94 -24.83 -4.62
C GLY A 442 -53.16 -25.22 -5.44
N ASN A 443 -53.01 -26.18 -6.35
CA ASN A 443 -54.14 -26.71 -7.08
C ASN A 443 -55.13 -27.38 -6.13
N TYR A 444 -56.41 -27.28 -6.46
CA TYR A 444 -57.45 -27.93 -5.70
C TYR A 444 -57.52 -29.43 -6.01
N ARG A 445 -57.30 -29.87 -7.26
CA ARG A 445 -57.42 -31.30 -7.61
C ARG A 445 -56.05 -31.93 -7.87
N ALA A 446 -55.91 -33.23 -7.58
CA ALA A 446 -54.66 -33.97 -7.77
C ALA A 446 -54.20 -34.08 -9.23
N GLY A 447 -55.16 -34.10 -10.16
CA GLY A 447 -54.92 -34.26 -11.59
C GLY A 447 -54.70 -32.97 -12.36
N ASP A 448 -54.78 -31.81 -11.71
CA ASP A 448 -54.56 -30.52 -12.37
C ASP A 448 -53.05 -30.34 -12.61
N GLU A 449 -52.66 -29.97 -13.82
CA GLU A 449 -51.28 -29.63 -14.20
C GLU A 449 -50.79 -28.33 -13.52
N PRO A 450 -49.46 -28.08 -13.44
CA PRO A 450 -48.94 -26.83 -12.93
C PRO A 450 -49.51 -25.63 -13.71
N LEU A 451 -50.06 -24.66 -12.98
CA LEU A 451 -50.71 -23.49 -13.56
C LEU A 451 -49.78 -22.28 -13.55
N THR A 452 -49.99 -21.41 -14.53
CA THR A 452 -49.47 -20.04 -14.53
C THR A 452 -50.64 -19.08 -14.33
N PHE A 453 -50.57 -18.22 -13.32
CA PHE A 453 -51.63 -17.30 -12.92
C PHE A 453 -51.08 -15.94 -12.52
N ASP A 454 -51.94 -14.92 -12.49
CA ASP A 454 -51.60 -13.61 -11.97
C ASP A 454 -51.95 -13.56 -10.47
N LEU A 455 -50.92 -13.47 -9.62
CA LEU A 455 -51.08 -13.16 -8.21
C LEU A 455 -51.18 -11.65 -8.05
N LYS A 456 -52.32 -11.19 -7.53
CA LYS A 456 -52.59 -9.77 -7.31
C LYS A 456 -52.62 -9.47 -5.82
N THR A 457 -52.01 -8.36 -5.47
CA THR A 457 -52.04 -7.81 -4.11
C THR A 457 -52.62 -6.40 -4.17
N LYS A 458 -53.48 -6.04 -3.21
CA LYS A 458 -54.03 -4.69 -3.10
C LYS A 458 -53.93 -4.21 -1.66
N ILE A 459 -53.32 -3.04 -1.46
CA ILE A 459 -53.18 -2.46 -0.13
C ILE A 459 -54.53 -1.90 0.32
N THR A 460 -55.00 -2.33 1.49
CA THR A 460 -56.25 -1.84 2.10
C THR A 460 -56.01 -0.95 3.31
N ALA A 461 -54.85 -1.06 3.97
CA ALA A 461 -54.38 -0.13 4.99
C ALA A 461 -52.85 -0.12 5.08
N LEU A 462 -52.28 1.00 5.54
CA LEU A 462 -50.87 1.20 5.85
C LEU A 462 -50.71 1.78 7.24
#